data_AF-A0A536VYE8-F1
#
_entry.id   AF-A0A536VYE8-F1
#
_cell.length_a   1.000
_cell.length_b   1.000
_cell.length_c   1.000
_cell.angle_alpha   90.00
_cell.angle_beta   90.00
_cell.angle_gamma   90.00
#
_symmetry.space_group_name_H-M   'P 1'
#
loop_
_entity.id
_entity.type
_entity.pdbx_description
1 polymer ?
#
loop_
_entity_poly.entity_id
_entity_poly.type
_entity_poly.pdbx_seq_one_letter_code
_entity_poly.pdbx_strand_id
1 'polypeptide(L)'
;VNVDGWFLEYDSERAGSFEPLRFVPKGKKVVLGLVSTKTPVLENKDALKRRIDQAARYVPLENLCVSPQCGFASSHHGNLLTEDDQWRKLALVVEVAGEVWGGS
;
A
#
# COMPACT_ATOMS: atom_id res chain seq x y z
N VAL A 1 20.92 4.18 -6.04
CA VAL A 1 19.91 5.27 -6.17
C VAL A 1 19.76 5.94 -4.81
N ASN A 2 19.94 7.25 -4.72
CA ASN A 2 19.80 7.99 -3.46
C ASN A 2 18.44 8.72 -3.46
N VAL A 3 17.44 8.10 -2.85
CA VAL A 3 16.07 8.63 -2.68
C VAL A 3 15.66 8.51 -1.22
N ASP A 4 14.62 9.23 -0.81
CA ASP A 4 14.11 9.20 0.57
C ASP A 4 13.17 8.02 0.84
N GLY A 5 12.54 7.50 -0.21
CA GLY A 5 11.74 6.30 -0.13
C GLY A 5 11.27 5.77 -1.48
N TRP A 6 10.57 4.64 -1.43
CA TRP A 6 10.02 3.95 -2.60
C TRP A 6 8.52 3.74 -2.44
N PHE A 7 7.79 3.93 -3.54
CA PHE A 7 6.40 3.48 -3.68
C PHE A 7 6.43 2.17 -4.45
N LEU A 8 5.97 1.08 -3.82
CA LEU A 8 6.07 -0.27 -4.36
C LEU A 8 4.68 -0.90 -4.48
N GLU A 9 4.33 -1.36 -5.68
CA GLU A 9 3.05 -2.02 -5.94
C GLU A 9 3.04 -3.44 -5.38
N TYR A 10 2.09 -3.73 -4.50
CA TYR A 10 1.93 -5.01 -3.83
C TYR A 10 0.47 -5.44 -3.73
N ASP A 11 -0.45 -4.89 -4.53
CA ASP A 11 -1.90 -5.14 -4.41
C ASP A 11 -2.34 -6.56 -4.81
N SER A 12 -1.50 -7.31 -5.52
CA SER A 12 -1.83 -8.64 -6.06
C SER A 12 -0.77 -9.70 -5.74
N GLU A 13 -1.16 -10.98 -5.82
CA GLU A 13 -0.23 -12.12 -5.62
C GLU A 13 0.94 -12.11 -6.61
N ARG A 14 0.74 -11.53 -7.79
CA ARG A 14 1.78 -11.38 -8.82
C ARG A 14 2.94 -10.49 -8.38
N ALA A 15 2.73 -9.61 -7.39
CA ALA A 15 3.78 -8.77 -6.83
C ALA A 15 4.79 -9.56 -5.96
N GLY A 16 4.49 -10.82 -5.64
CA GLY A 16 5.36 -11.68 -4.85
C GLY A 16 5.39 -11.32 -3.36
N SER A 17 6.46 -11.76 -2.68
CA SER A 17 6.65 -11.59 -1.24
C SER A 17 7.35 -10.27 -0.88
N PHE A 18 7.37 -9.93 0.42
CA PHE A 18 8.10 -8.78 0.95
C PHE A 18 9.59 -9.06 1.23
N GLU A 19 10.09 -10.27 0.95
CA GLU A 19 11.49 -10.63 1.16
C GLU A 19 12.51 -9.66 0.54
N PRO A 20 12.28 -9.09 -0.66
CA PRO A 20 13.19 -8.11 -1.24
C PRO A 20 13.36 -6.83 -0.41
N LEU A 21 12.43 -6.51 0.49
CA LEU A 21 12.53 -5.33 1.36
C LEU A 21 13.74 -5.41 2.31
N ARG A 22 14.32 -6.60 2.53
CA ARG A 22 15.58 -6.76 3.29
C ARG A 22 16.76 -6.00 2.68
N PHE A 23 16.67 -5.61 1.41
CA PHE A 23 17.70 -4.85 0.70
C PHE A 23 17.49 -3.34 0.78
N VAL A 24 16.39 -2.87 1.39
CA VAL A 24 16.13 -1.44 1.61
C VAL A 24 17.16 -0.90 2.61
N PRO A 25 17.91 0.16 2.26
CA PRO A 25 18.84 0.79 3.20
C PRO A 25 18.11 1.29 4.45
N LYS A 26 18.76 1.17 5.61
CA LYS A 26 18.20 1.62 6.89
C LYS A 26 17.82 3.11 6.83
N GLY A 27 16.72 3.45 7.50
CA GLY A 27 16.24 4.83 7.62
C GLY A 27 15.50 5.37 6.40
N LYS A 28 15.33 4.58 5.34
CA LYS A 28 14.54 4.95 4.17
C LYS A 28 13.08 4.54 4.35
N LYS A 29 12.16 5.27 3.72
CA LYS A 29 10.73 4.96 3.75
C LYS A 29 10.34 3.97 2.66
N VAL A 30 9.36 3.11 2.95
CA VAL A 30 8.72 2.23 1.97
C VAL A 30 7.21 2.44 2.07
N VAL A 31 6.61 2.87 0.96
CA VAL A 31 5.17 2.99 0.81
C VAL A 31 4.65 1.73 0.12
N LEU A 32 3.85 0.97 0.85
CA LEU A 32 3.25 -0.27 0.39
C LEU A 32 1.96 0.04 -0.36
N GLY A 33 1.99 -0.10 -1.69
CA GLY A 33 0.83 0.03 -2.56
C GLY A 33 -0.05 -1.21 -2.49
N LEU A 34 -0.87 -1.32 -1.45
CA LEU A 34 -1.66 -2.53 -1.14
C LEU A 34 -3.11 -2.45 -1.61
N VAL A 35 -3.62 -1.26 -1.92
CA VAL A 35 -5.00 -1.03 -2.37
C VAL A 35 -5.02 -0.95 -3.90
N SER A 36 -5.78 -1.81 -4.55
CA SER A 36 -5.84 -1.84 -6.02
C SER A 36 -6.64 -0.66 -6.56
N THR A 37 -6.11 0.00 -7.58
CA THR A 37 -6.78 1.05 -8.35
C THR A 37 -7.42 0.56 -9.65
N LYS A 38 -7.40 -0.75 -9.88
CA LYS A 38 -7.86 -1.39 -11.13
C LYS A 38 -9.23 -2.07 -11.01
N THR A 39 -9.70 -2.33 -9.79
CA THR A 39 -10.98 -2.98 -9.52
C THR A 39 -11.83 -2.19 -8.53
N PRO A 40 -13.17 -2.25 -8.61
CA PRO A 40 -14.06 -1.54 -7.67
C PRO A 40 -14.17 -2.26 -6.32
N VAL A 41 -13.69 -3.50 -6.21
CA VAL A 41 -13.76 -4.30 -4.98
C VAL A 41 -12.92 -3.61 -3.90
N LEU A 42 -13.54 -3.36 -2.75
CA LEU A 42 -12.86 -2.78 -1.61
C LEU A 42 -12.07 -3.86 -0.87
N GLU A 43 -10.83 -3.55 -0.52
CA GLU A 43 -9.92 -4.47 0.14
C GLU A 43 -10.35 -4.76 1.58
N ASN A 44 -10.08 -5.98 2.04
CA ASN A 44 -10.33 -6.34 3.43
C ASN A 44 -9.30 -5.66 4.36
N LYS A 45 -9.77 -4.81 5.27
CA LYS A 45 -8.95 -4.06 6.22
C LYS A 45 -7.99 -4.94 7.03
N ASP A 46 -8.46 -6.07 7.56
CA ASP A 46 -7.60 -6.95 8.36
C ASP A 46 -6.54 -7.65 7.51
N ALA A 47 -6.84 -7.94 6.24
CA ALA A 47 -5.84 -8.44 5.31
C ALA A 47 -4.75 -7.40 5.04
N LEU A 48 -5.11 -6.12 4.87
CA LEU A 48 -4.14 -5.03 4.70
C LEU A 48 -3.22 -4.91 5.92
N LYS A 49 -3.77 -4.92 7.13
CA LYS A 49 -2.98 -4.89 8.38
C LYS A 49 -2.02 -6.07 8.48
N ARG A 50 -2.49 -7.29 8.22
CA ARG A 50 -1.62 -8.49 8.18
C ARG A 50 -0.49 -8.36 7.16
N ARG A 51 -0.73 -7.74 6.02
CA ARG A 51 0.33 -7.50 5.02
C ARG A 51 1.33 -6.45 5.46
N ILE A 52 0.89 -5.40 6.15
CA ILE A 52 1.79 -4.43 6.78
C ILE A 52 2.66 -5.13 7.84
N ASP A 53 2.09 -5.98 8.69
CA ASP A 53 2.84 -6.76 9.69
C ASP A 53 3.88 -7.70 9.05
N GLN A 54 3.56 -8.29 7.89
CA GLN A 54 4.51 -9.11 7.14
C GLN A 54 5.68 -8.28 6.60
N ALA A 55 5.41 -7.08 6.06
CA ALA A 55 6.46 -6.17 5.61
C ALA A 55 7.30 -5.64 6.77
N ALA A 56 6.69 -5.45 7.95
CA ALA A 56 7.34 -4.99 9.17
C ALA A 56 8.42 -5.95 9.69
N ARG A 57 8.45 -7.20 9.21
CA ARG A 57 9.53 -8.17 9.47
C ARG A 57 10.85 -7.79 8.80
N TYR A 58 10.81 -6.95 7.76
CA TYR A 58 11.97 -6.57 6.95
C TYR A 58 12.34 -5.09 7.10
N VAL A 59 11.36 -4.21 7.31
CA VAL A 59 11.53 -2.77 7.47
C VAL A 59 10.81 -2.32 8.74
N PRO A 60 11.43 -1.52 9.63
CA PRO A 60 10.76 -1.05 10.85
C PRO A 60 9.42 -0.38 10.55
N LEU A 61 8.41 -0.63 11.39
CA LEU A 61 7.04 -0.15 11.17
C LEU A 61 6.98 1.37 11.03
N GLU A 62 7.81 2.12 11.76
CA GLU A 62 7.88 3.58 11.65
C GLU A 62 8.40 4.08 10.28
N ASN A 63 9.00 3.19 9.50
CA ASN A 63 9.51 3.45 8.15
C ASN A 63 8.60 2.91 7.04
N LEU A 64 7.48 2.28 7.41
CA LEU A 64 6.46 1.82 6.48
C LEU A 64 5.32 2.84 6.35
N CYS A 65 4.71 2.87 5.19
CA CYS A 65 3.47 3.60 4.90
C CYS A 65 2.56 2.71 4.04
N VAL A 66 1.28 3.07 3.92
CA VAL A 66 0.31 2.38 3.05
C VAL A 66 -0.26 3.36 2.02
N SER A 67 -0.48 2.89 0.79
CA SER A 67 -1.10 3.66 -0.29
C SER A 67 -1.91 2.75 -1.21
N PRO A 68 -2.66 3.33 -2.17
CA PRO A 68 -3.03 2.62 -3.39
C PRO A 68 -1.79 2.17 -4.18
N GLN A 69 -1.91 1.16 -5.03
CA GLN A 69 -0.81 0.68 -5.88
C GLN A 69 -0.28 1.79 -6.80
N CYS A 70 -1.18 2.62 -7.34
CA CYS A 70 -0.88 3.60 -8.37
C CYS A 70 -1.90 4.74 -8.26
N GLY A 71 -1.79 5.76 -9.11
CA GLY A 71 -2.84 6.77 -9.24
C GLY A 71 -4.10 6.19 -9.91
N PHE A 72 -5.26 6.74 -9.57
CA PHE A 72 -6.53 6.43 -10.22
C PHE A 72 -6.60 6.92 -11.69
N ALA A 73 -5.67 7.81 -12.08
CA ALA A 73 -5.63 8.47 -13.37
C ALA A 73 -4.99 7.66 -14.53
N SER A 74 -4.84 6.33 -14.41
CA SER A 74 -4.10 5.51 -15.39
C SER A 74 -4.99 4.72 -16.38
N SER A 75 -4.56 4.72 -17.65
CA SER A 75 -5.36 4.59 -18.89
C SER A 75 -5.26 3.22 -19.63
N HIS A 76 -5.86 3.13 -20.82
CA HIS A 76 -5.92 2.05 -21.84
C HIS A 76 -6.99 0.95 -21.76
N HIS A 77 -7.34 0.40 -20.60
CA HIS A 77 -8.38 -0.66 -20.50
C HIS A 77 -9.66 -0.24 -19.76
N GLY A 78 -9.76 1.03 -19.36
CA GLY A 78 -10.88 1.52 -18.57
C GLY A 78 -10.81 0.97 -17.15
N ASN A 79 -10.44 1.81 -16.20
CA ASN A 79 -10.64 1.48 -14.80
C ASN A 79 -12.15 1.47 -14.55
N LEU A 80 -12.73 0.30 -14.27
CA LEU A 80 -14.13 0.16 -13.85
C LEU A 80 -14.30 0.65 -12.41
N LEU A 81 -13.90 1.90 -12.13
CA LEU A 81 -14.04 2.55 -10.84
C LEU A 81 -14.86 3.81 -11.01
N THR A 82 -15.95 3.89 -10.25
CA THR A 82 -16.68 5.13 -10.04
C THR A 82 -15.88 6.09 -9.15
N GLU A 83 -16.24 7.36 -9.13
CA GLU A 83 -15.68 8.32 -8.17
C GLU A 83 -15.89 7.84 -6.72
N ASP A 84 -17.06 7.28 -6.42
CA ASP A 84 -17.36 6.71 -5.11
C ASP A 84 -16.42 5.55 -4.74
N ASP A 85 -16.05 4.70 -5.71
CA ASP A 85 -15.06 3.64 -5.48
C ASP A 85 -13.68 4.22 -5.11
N GLN A 86 -13.28 5.30 -5.78
CA GLN A 86 -12.01 5.98 -5.51
C GLN A 86 -11.99 6.57 -4.09
N TRP A 87 -13.07 7.27 -3.70
CA TRP A 87 -13.19 7.83 -2.36
C TRP A 87 -13.23 6.76 -1.28
N ARG A 88 -13.98 5.66 -1.48
CA ARG A 88 -14.00 4.53 -0.54
C ARG A 88 -12.62 3.91 -0.36
N LYS A 89 -11.84 3.79 -1.44
CA LYS A 89 -10.45 3.30 -1.38
C LYS A 89 -9.52 4.26 -0.64
N LEU A 90 -9.64 5.57 -0.86
CA LEU A 90 -8.87 6.55 -0.11
C LEU A 90 -9.24 6.56 1.38
N ALA A 91 -10.53 6.49 1.70
CA ALA A 91 -11.01 6.38 3.07
C ALA A 91 -10.45 5.14 3.77
N LEU A 92 -10.46 3.98 3.10
CA LEU A 92 -9.86 2.75 3.62
C LEU A 92 -8.36 2.92 3.91
N VAL A 93 -7.61 3.57 3.03
CA VAL A 93 -6.17 3.84 3.25
C VAL A 93 -5.96 4.70 4.51
N VAL A 94 -6.74 5.76 4.67
CA VAL A 94 -6.67 6.64 5.86
C VAL A 94 -7.07 5.89 7.12
N GLU A 95 -8.13 5.09 7.08
CA GLU A 95 -8.61 4.29 8.21
C GLU A 95 -7.55 3.26 8.65
N VAL A 96 -7.00 2.49 7.71
CA VAL A 96 -5.91 1.53 7.98
C VAL A 96 -4.70 2.25 8.56
N ALA A 97 -4.34 3.41 7.99
CA ALA A 97 -3.20 4.17 8.48
C ALA A 97 -3.42 4.66 9.92
N GLY A 98 -4.64 5.12 10.24
CA GLY A 98 -5.03 5.51 11.59
C GLY A 98 -4.99 4.35 12.58
N GLU A 99 -5.46 3.16 12.20
CA GLU A 99 -5.42 1.98 13.06
C GLU A 99 -4.00 1.47 13.33
N VAL A 100 -3.10 1.56 12.34
CA VAL A 100 -1.74 1.03 12.45
C VAL A 100 -0.76 2.01 13.11
N TRP A 101 -0.84 3.30 12.76
CA TRP A 101 0.11 4.33 13.22
C TRP A 101 -0.51 5.42 14.12
N GLY A 102 -1.82 5.47 14.29
CA GLY A 102 -2.52 6.53 15.02
C GLY A 102 -2.47 6.41 16.56
N GLY A 103 -1.72 5.46 17.11
CA GLY A 103 -1.46 5.38 18.54
C GLY A 103 -0.52 6.49 18.99
N SER A 104 -1.09 7.60 19.47
CA SER A 104 -0.44 8.62 20.31
C SER A 104 -1.39 9.02 21.43
#